data_AF-A0A3B4BC56-F1
#
_entry.id   AF-A0A3B4BC56-F1
#
_cell.length_a   1.000
_cell.length_b   1.000
_cell.length_c   1.000
_cell.angle_alpha   90.00
_cell.angle_beta   90.00
_cell.angle_gamma   90.00
#
_symmetry.space_group_name_H-M   'P 1'
#
loop_
_entity.id
_entity.type
_entity.pdbx_description
1 polymer ?
#
loop_
_entity_poly.entity_id
_entity_poly.type
_entity_poly.pdbx_seq_one_letter_code
_entity_poly.pdbx_strand_id
1 'polypeptide(L)'
;MKTLEAHKDSHKEVVRAAEETAVTLASSLVPEQCLKVLCPIVQTADFPVNMAAIKMQTRAVERSSPEALIVLLPDLIPGLLQGYDNTESSVRKASVFCLVSIYAVIGEDLKPFLSQLTGSKMKLLNLYIKRAQTTASNSSSSSDISSY
;
A
#
# COMPACT_ATOMS: atom_id res chain seq x y z
N MET A 1 -41.75 -1.73 22.16
CA MET A 1 -40.54 -1.37 22.94
C MET A 1 -39.50 -2.45 22.68
N LYS A 2 -38.22 -2.05 22.46
CA LYS A 2 -37.06 -2.83 21.96
C LYS A 2 -36.78 -2.71 20.45
N THR A 3 -36.67 -1.46 20.01
CA THR A 3 -35.59 -1.01 19.12
C THR A 3 -34.25 -1.21 19.84
N LEU A 4 -33.30 -1.97 19.27
CA LEU A 4 -31.83 -1.90 19.45
C LEU A 4 -31.22 -3.26 19.07
N GLU A 5 -31.00 -3.50 17.78
CA GLU A 5 -29.99 -4.48 17.31
C GLU A 5 -29.75 -4.40 15.80
N ALA A 6 -29.77 -3.19 15.24
CA ALA A 6 -29.22 -2.94 13.92
C ALA A 6 -28.31 -1.75 14.10
N HIS A 7 -26.99 -1.93 13.99
CA HIS A 7 -25.95 -0.92 13.67
C HIS A 7 -24.54 -1.45 14.01
N LYS A 8 -24.13 -2.58 13.40
CA LYS A 8 -22.71 -2.99 13.40
C LYS A 8 -22.13 -3.33 12.03
N ASP A 9 -22.91 -3.27 10.95
CA ASP A 9 -22.42 -3.55 9.59
C ASP A 9 -22.40 -2.35 8.63
N SER A 10 -23.02 -1.23 9.00
CA SER A 10 -23.14 -0.07 8.12
C SER A 10 -21.79 0.59 7.77
N HIS A 11 -20.73 0.31 8.53
CA HIS A 11 -19.40 0.87 8.26
C HIS A 11 -18.56 0.03 7.28
N LYS A 12 -18.81 -1.28 7.15
CA LYS A 12 -18.02 -2.16 6.26
C LYS A 12 -18.52 -2.08 4.83
N GLU A 13 -19.83 -2.02 4.64
CA GLU A 13 -20.44 -1.88 3.31
C GLU A 13 -20.15 -0.51 2.70
N VAL A 14 -20.16 0.56 3.50
CA VAL A 14 -19.81 1.93 3.05
C VAL A 14 -18.33 2.02 2.66
N VAL A 15 -17.43 1.39 3.41
CA VAL A 15 -16.00 1.33 3.04
C VAL A 15 -15.80 0.53 1.77
N ARG A 16 -16.47 -0.61 1.60
CA ARG A 16 -16.39 -1.44 0.39
C ARG A 16 -16.94 -0.70 -0.84
N ALA A 17 -18.06 0.00 -0.69
CA ALA A 17 -18.65 0.81 -1.77
C ALA A 17 -17.79 2.05 -2.10
N ALA A 18 -17.17 2.68 -1.11
CA ALA A 18 -16.18 3.74 -1.32
C ALA A 18 -14.93 3.21 -2.03
N GLU A 19 -14.50 1.99 -1.72
CA GLU A 19 -13.38 1.32 -2.38
C GLU A 19 -13.73 0.93 -3.83
N GLU A 20 -14.93 0.41 -4.09
CA GLU A 20 -15.41 0.09 -5.44
C GLU A 20 -15.62 1.34 -6.33
N THR A 21 -16.12 2.45 -5.75
CA THR A 21 -16.24 3.73 -6.46
C THR A 21 -14.88 4.39 -6.68
N ALA A 22 -13.95 4.29 -5.73
CA ALA A 22 -12.56 4.71 -5.92
C ALA A 22 -11.85 3.89 -7.01
N VAL A 23 -12.12 2.59 -7.14
CA VAL A 23 -11.58 1.73 -8.22
C VAL A 23 -12.12 2.17 -9.59
N THR A 24 -13.40 2.52 -9.68
CA THR A 24 -14.02 3.01 -10.92
C THR A 24 -13.48 4.38 -11.32
N LEU A 25 -13.32 5.31 -10.37
CA LEU A 25 -12.67 6.61 -10.59
C LEU A 25 -11.18 6.47 -10.91
N ALA A 26 -10.46 5.55 -10.28
CA ALA A 26 -9.05 5.27 -10.57
C ALA A 26 -8.84 4.57 -11.91
N SER A 27 -9.90 4.13 -12.59
CA SER A 27 -9.82 3.64 -13.97
C SER A 27 -9.81 4.80 -15.00
N SER A 28 -10.21 6.00 -14.57
CA SER A 28 -10.20 7.24 -15.36
C SER A 28 -9.19 8.29 -14.86
N LEU A 29 -8.66 8.15 -13.64
CA LEU A 29 -7.53 8.94 -13.14
C LEU A 29 -6.19 8.26 -13.45
N VAL A 30 -5.22 9.07 -13.88
CA VAL A 30 -3.81 8.72 -14.00
C VAL A 30 -3.28 8.34 -12.59
N PRO A 31 -2.82 7.09 -12.34
CA PRO A 31 -2.38 6.61 -11.03
C PRO A 31 -1.40 7.55 -10.32
N GLU A 32 -0.53 8.19 -11.09
CA GLU A 32 0.46 9.17 -10.66
C GLU A 32 -0.19 10.40 -10.01
N GLN A 33 -1.34 10.85 -10.53
CA GLN A 33 -2.07 11.99 -10.00
C GLN A 33 -2.77 11.64 -8.68
N CYS A 34 -3.24 10.39 -8.55
CA CYS A 34 -3.77 9.87 -7.29
C CYS A 34 -2.67 9.87 -6.21
N LEU A 35 -1.46 9.39 -6.54
CA LEU A 35 -0.32 9.40 -5.63
C LEU A 35 -0.01 10.80 -5.11
N LYS A 36 0.05 11.81 -6.00
CA LYS A 36 0.31 13.22 -5.63
C LYS A 36 -0.71 13.77 -4.63
N VAL A 37 -1.99 13.47 -4.82
CA VAL A 37 -3.06 13.93 -3.91
C VAL A 37 -3.01 13.19 -2.58
N LEU A 38 -2.62 11.92 -2.58
CA LEU A 38 -2.55 11.11 -1.36
C LEU A 38 -1.34 11.43 -0.48
N CYS A 39 -0.21 11.88 -1.04
CA CYS A 39 0.99 12.26 -0.28
C CYS A 39 0.72 13.16 0.94
N PRO A 40 0.06 14.33 0.79
CA PRO A 40 -0.22 15.20 1.93
C PRO A 40 -1.16 14.54 2.94
N ILE A 41 -2.16 13.78 2.49
CA ILE A 41 -3.13 13.11 3.37
C ILE A 41 -2.42 12.07 4.25
N VAL A 42 -1.47 11.32 3.70
CA VAL A 42 -0.67 10.35 4.47
C VAL A 42 0.15 11.04 5.58
N GLN A 43 0.66 12.25 5.31
CA GLN A 43 1.52 12.97 6.25
C GLN A 43 0.74 13.73 7.32
N THR A 44 -0.43 14.28 6.99
CA THR A 44 -1.17 15.20 7.87
C THR A 44 -2.40 14.60 8.52
N ALA A 45 -2.96 13.51 7.99
CA ALA A 45 -4.17 12.93 8.55
C ALA A 45 -3.86 11.96 9.69
N ASP A 46 -4.85 11.80 10.58
CA ASP A 46 -4.80 10.84 11.66
C ASP A 46 -5.44 9.50 11.27
N PHE A 47 -5.26 8.50 12.14
CA PHE A 47 -5.95 7.22 12.01
C PHE A 47 -7.48 7.43 12.14
N PRO A 48 -8.31 6.79 11.30
CA PRO A 48 -7.98 5.76 10.29
C PRO A 48 -7.72 6.29 8.87
N VAL A 49 -7.78 7.61 8.66
CA VAL A 49 -7.72 8.23 7.32
C VAL A 49 -6.35 8.06 6.68
N ASN A 50 -5.27 8.27 7.43
CA ASN A 50 -3.91 8.06 6.92
C ASN A 50 -3.67 6.60 6.48
N MET A 51 -4.18 5.61 7.22
CA MET A 51 -4.09 4.20 6.84
C MET A 51 -4.83 3.92 5.54
N ALA A 52 -6.03 4.48 5.37
CA ALA A 52 -6.80 4.33 4.13
C ALA A 52 -6.04 4.94 2.94
N ALA A 53 -5.46 6.13 3.13
CA ALA A 53 -4.65 6.79 2.11
C ALA A 53 -3.42 5.96 1.72
N ILE A 54 -2.70 5.36 2.68
CA ILE A 54 -1.55 4.47 2.40
C ILE A 54 -1.98 3.23 1.60
N LYS A 55 -3.13 2.63 1.94
CA LYS A 55 -3.66 1.48 1.17
C LYS A 55 -4.02 1.87 -0.25
N MET A 56 -4.61 3.05 -0.45
CA MET A 56 -4.90 3.58 -1.78
C MET A 56 -3.61 3.87 -2.55
N GLN A 57 -2.56 4.41 -1.91
CA GLN A 57 -1.24 4.57 -2.53
C GLN A 57 -0.68 3.22 -2.99
N THR A 58 -0.81 2.17 -2.18
CA THR A 58 -0.35 0.82 -2.56
C THR A 58 -1.00 0.35 -3.87
N ARG A 59 -2.30 0.57 -4.03
CA ARG A 59 -3.04 0.21 -5.26
C ARG A 59 -2.65 1.07 -6.46
N ALA A 60 -2.38 2.35 -6.24
CA ALA A 60 -1.91 3.22 -7.31
C ALA A 60 -0.48 2.86 -7.76
N VAL A 61 0.41 2.53 -6.81
CA VAL A 61 1.77 2.04 -7.06
C VAL A 61 1.75 0.80 -7.94
N GLU A 62 0.92 -0.20 -7.62
CA GLU A 62 0.79 -1.46 -8.39
C GLU A 62 0.37 -1.26 -9.85
N ARG A 63 -0.15 -0.07 -10.20
CA ARG A 63 -0.64 0.29 -11.55
C ARG A 63 0.20 1.37 -12.23
N SER A 64 1.18 1.95 -11.55
CA SER A 64 2.01 3.04 -12.07
C SER A 64 3.18 2.49 -12.88
N SER A 65 3.68 3.26 -13.85
CA SER A 65 4.92 2.89 -14.54
C SER A 65 6.13 3.05 -13.60
N PRO A 66 7.18 2.21 -13.72
CA PRO A 66 8.39 2.34 -12.91
C PRO A 66 9.02 3.74 -13.00
N GLU A 67 9.10 4.31 -14.21
CA GLU A 67 9.71 5.61 -14.48
C GLU A 67 8.93 6.74 -13.80
N ALA A 68 7.60 6.70 -13.90
CA ALA A 68 6.75 7.69 -13.26
C ALA A 68 6.81 7.59 -11.73
N LEU A 69 6.86 6.36 -11.20
CA LEU A 69 6.97 6.12 -9.77
C LEU A 69 8.28 6.67 -9.19
N ILE A 70 9.42 6.47 -9.88
CA ILE A 70 10.73 7.00 -9.46
C ILE A 70 10.68 8.52 -9.25
N VAL A 71 10.02 9.26 -10.16
CA VAL A 71 9.87 10.72 -10.06
C VAL A 71 9.05 11.12 -8.82
N LEU A 72 8.13 10.27 -8.36
CA LEU A 72 7.24 10.53 -7.22
C LEU A 72 7.79 10.06 -5.86
N LEU A 73 8.88 9.27 -5.84
CA LEU A 73 9.47 8.77 -4.60
C LEU A 73 9.85 9.88 -3.59
N PRO A 74 10.41 11.03 -3.99
CA PRO A 74 10.73 12.10 -3.05
C PRO A 74 9.52 12.56 -2.22
N ASP A 75 8.32 12.51 -2.81
CA ASP A 75 7.08 12.94 -2.16
C ASP A 75 6.40 11.81 -1.36
N LEU A 76 6.49 10.58 -1.86
CA LEU A 76 5.85 9.40 -1.25
C LEU A 76 6.58 8.90 -0.01
N ILE A 77 7.92 8.81 -0.09
CA ILE A 77 8.73 8.14 0.92
C ILE A 77 8.63 8.80 2.30
N PRO A 78 8.67 10.14 2.45
CA PRO A 78 8.53 10.77 3.77
C PRO A 78 7.26 10.36 4.51
N GLY A 79 6.12 10.29 3.79
CA GLY A 79 4.84 9.87 4.38
C GLY A 79 4.84 8.38 4.78
N LEU A 80 5.45 7.52 3.97
CA LEU A 80 5.57 6.09 4.30
C LEU A 80 6.52 5.83 5.46
N LEU A 81 7.63 6.58 5.57
CA LEU A 81 8.54 6.49 6.70
C LEU A 81 7.87 6.96 8.00
N GLN A 82 7.14 8.07 7.96
CA GLN A 82 6.31 8.54 9.07
C GLN A 82 5.27 7.49 9.48
N GLY A 83 4.59 6.88 8.50
CA GLY A 83 3.61 5.82 8.74
C GLY A 83 4.23 4.55 9.34
N TYR A 84 5.47 4.23 8.98
CA TYR A 84 6.23 3.09 9.54
C TYR A 84 6.62 3.35 11.02
N ASP A 85 6.79 4.61 11.41
CA ASP A 85 7.04 5.01 12.80
C ASP A 85 5.78 5.34 13.61
N ASN A 86 4.61 5.16 13.02
CA ASN A 86 3.35 5.50 13.67
C ASN A 86 3.08 4.62 14.92
N THR A 87 2.37 5.18 15.91
CA THR A 87 1.95 4.45 17.11
C THR A 87 0.99 3.31 16.78
N GLU A 88 0.16 3.49 15.75
CA GLU A 88 -0.82 2.51 15.31
C GLU A 88 -0.17 1.38 14.51
N SER A 89 -0.23 0.16 15.05
CA SER A 89 0.30 -1.04 14.37
C SER A 89 -0.27 -1.26 12.97
N SER A 90 -1.53 -0.88 12.75
CA SER A 90 -2.20 -1.00 11.45
C SER A 90 -1.61 -0.04 10.40
N VAL A 91 -1.27 1.20 10.80
CA VAL A 91 -0.62 2.20 9.94
C VAL A 91 0.80 1.75 9.60
N ARG A 92 1.55 1.24 10.60
CA ARG A 92 2.89 0.68 10.37
C ARG A 92 2.87 -0.45 9.36
N LYS A 93 1.96 -1.42 9.53
CA LYS A 93 1.81 -2.55 8.62
C LYS A 93 1.46 -2.09 7.21
N ALA A 94 0.50 -1.17 7.05
CA ALA A 94 0.13 -0.63 5.75
C ALA A 94 1.32 0.05 5.06
N SER A 95 2.11 0.82 5.80
CA SER A 95 3.30 1.52 5.28
C SER A 95 4.37 0.55 4.80
N VAL A 96 4.67 -0.48 5.59
CA VAL A 96 5.62 -1.54 5.19
C VAL A 96 5.15 -2.25 3.92
N PHE A 97 3.85 -2.57 3.83
CA PHE A 97 3.29 -3.22 2.64
C PHE A 97 3.40 -2.32 1.41
N CYS A 98 3.11 -1.01 1.55
CA CYS A 98 3.27 -0.06 0.46
C CYS A 98 4.73 0.02 -0.02
N LEU A 99 5.70 0.05 0.89
CA LEU A 99 7.13 0.03 0.54
C LEU A 99 7.55 -1.25 -0.19
N VAL A 100 6.99 -2.40 0.21
CA VAL A 100 7.21 -3.68 -0.49
C VAL A 100 6.62 -3.63 -1.91
N SER A 101 5.41 -3.09 -2.09
CA SER A 101 4.81 -2.93 -3.42
C SER A 101 5.62 -1.96 -4.30
N ILE A 102 6.16 -0.88 -3.74
CA ILE A 102 7.08 0.02 -4.47
C ILE A 102 8.32 -0.76 -4.93
N TYR A 103 8.96 -1.51 -4.02
CA TYR A 103 10.12 -2.34 -4.38
C TYR A 103 9.78 -3.37 -5.47
N ALA A 104 8.56 -3.93 -5.46
CA ALA A 104 8.13 -4.87 -6.50
C ALA A 104 8.08 -4.24 -7.91
N VAL A 105 7.83 -2.93 -8.01
CA VAL A 105 7.70 -2.21 -9.28
C VAL A 105 9.05 -1.67 -9.77
N ILE A 106 9.86 -1.07 -8.89
CA ILE A 106 11.11 -0.36 -9.28
C ILE A 106 12.39 -1.06 -8.78
N GLY A 107 12.27 -2.12 -7.98
CA GLY A 107 13.41 -2.87 -7.47
C GLY A 107 14.38 -2.03 -6.64
N GLU A 108 15.66 -2.13 -6.97
CA GLU A 108 16.75 -1.54 -6.18
C GLU A 108 16.78 -0.01 -6.22
N ASP A 109 16.09 0.63 -7.17
CA ASP A 109 15.98 2.09 -7.27
C ASP A 109 15.27 2.72 -6.06
N LEU A 110 14.58 1.91 -5.24
CA LEU A 110 14.05 2.34 -3.96
C LEU A 110 15.13 2.59 -2.91
N LYS A 111 16.26 1.86 -2.94
CA LYS A 111 17.26 1.84 -1.86
C LYS A 111 17.83 3.23 -1.48
N PRO A 112 18.13 4.16 -2.42
CA PRO A 112 18.67 5.47 -2.09
C PRO A 112 17.74 6.29 -1.16
N PHE A 113 16.43 6.12 -1.30
CA PHE A 113 15.41 6.83 -0.54
C PHE A 113 15.19 6.26 0.87
N LEU A 114 15.69 5.05 1.14
CA LEU A 114 15.54 4.35 2.40
C LEU A 114 16.70 4.56 3.37
N SER A 115 17.67 5.41 3.02
CA SER A 115 18.86 5.71 3.83
C SER A 115 18.55 6.24 5.24
N GLN A 116 17.36 6.81 5.44
CA GLN A 116 16.89 7.32 6.73
C GLN A 116 16.38 6.23 7.69
N LEU A 117 16.14 5.00 7.20
CA LEU A 117 15.71 3.89 8.04
C LEU A 117 16.87 3.35 8.88
N THR A 118 16.59 3.03 10.15
CA THR A 118 17.56 2.33 10.99
C THR A 118 17.85 0.93 10.44
N GLY A 119 19.07 0.41 10.70
CA GLY A 119 19.49 -0.90 10.18
C GLY A 119 18.53 -2.05 10.51
N SER A 120 17.86 -2.01 11.67
CA SER A 120 16.85 -2.99 12.06
C SER A 120 15.58 -2.90 11.19
N LYS A 121 15.08 -1.70 10.91
CA LYS A 121 13.89 -1.51 10.05
C LYS A 121 14.19 -1.88 8.60
N MET A 122 15.38 -1.57 8.12
CA MET A 122 15.86 -1.96 6.79
C MET A 122 15.95 -3.49 6.66
N LYS A 123 16.47 -4.19 7.68
CA LYS A 123 16.48 -5.66 7.73
C LYS A 123 15.06 -6.24 7.68
N LEU A 124 14.13 -5.66 8.44
CA LEU A 124 12.74 -6.10 8.46
C LEU A 124 12.08 -5.89 7.09
N LEU A 125 12.24 -4.72 6.47
CA LEU A 125 11.71 -4.47 5.12
C LEU A 125 12.26 -5.47 4.09
N ASN A 126 13.57 -5.72 4.11
CA ASN A 126 14.19 -6.72 3.23
C ASN A 126 13.64 -8.15 3.45
N LEU A 127 13.31 -8.51 4.69
CA LEU A 127 12.66 -9.79 4.98
C LEU A 127 11.28 -9.87 4.31
N TYR A 128 10.48 -8.79 4.38
CA TYR A 128 9.17 -8.74 3.75
C TYR A 128 9.25 -8.74 2.22
N ILE A 129 10.22 -8.02 1.63
CA ILE A 129 10.50 -8.05 0.19
C ILE A 129 10.80 -9.49 -0.26
N LYS A 130 11.74 -10.17 0.42
CA LYS A 130 12.09 -11.57 0.10
C LYS A 130 10.87 -12.49 0.19
N ARG A 131 10.06 -12.34 1.24
CA ARG A 131 8.84 -13.14 1.44
C ARG A 131 7.80 -12.92 0.34
N ALA A 132 7.63 -11.67 -0.10
CA ALA A 132 6.71 -11.35 -1.19
C ALA A 132 7.18 -11.97 -2.51
N GLN A 133 8.49 -11.92 -2.80
CA GLN A 133 9.09 -12.55 -3.98
C GLN A 133 8.94 -14.07 -3.98
N THR A 134 9.18 -14.75 -2.84
CA THR A 134 8.98 -16.21 -2.71
C THR A 134 7.52 -16.63 -2.92
N THR A 135 6.59 -15.80 -2.45
CA THR A 135 5.15 -16.08 -2.61
C THR A 135 4.71 -15.97 -4.07
N ALA A 136 5.19 -14.96 -4.80
CA ALA A 136 4.92 -14.78 -6.22
C ALA A 136 5.50 -15.91 -7.10
N SER A 137 6.68 -16.45 -6.75
CA SER A 137 7.29 -17.57 -7.46
C SER A 137 6.62 -18.92 -7.24
N ASN A 138 5.85 -19.09 -6.15
CA ASN A 138 5.17 -20.35 -5.84
C ASN A 138 3.79 -20.48 -6.52
N SER A 139 3.20 -19.35 -6.95
CA SER A 139 1.95 -19.33 -7.73
C SER A 139 2.11 -19.74 -9.19
N SER A 140 3.33 -19.80 -9.72
CA SER A 140 3.62 -20.18 -11.12
C SER A 140 3.92 -21.67 -11.34
N SER A 141 3.79 -22.51 -10.31
CA SER A 141 4.23 -23.93 -10.35
C SER A 141 3.11 -24.96 -10.15
N SER A 142 1.85 -24.61 -10.39
CA SER A 142 0.71 -25.54 -10.32
C SER A 142 -0.17 -25.45 -11.58
N SER A 143 0.39 -25.89 -12.70
CA SER A 143 -0.38 -26.25 -13.89
C SER A 143 0.48 -27.23 -14.68
N ASP A 144 0.38 -28.52 -14.32
CA ASP A 144 0.60 -29.68 -15.20
C ASP A 144 0.60 -30.97 -14.35
N ILE A 145 -0.57 -31.46 -13.95
CA ILE A 145 -0.82 -32.90 -13.82
C ILE A 145 -2.34 -33.14 -13.83
N SER A 146 -2.91 -33.50 -14.98
CA SER A 146 -4.00 -34.48 -15.06
C SER A 146 -4.34 -34.77 -16.52
N SER A 147 -3.56 -35.63 -17.13
CA SER A 147 -4.01 -36.41 -18.29
C SER A 147 -3.30 -37.75 -18.23
N TYR A 148 -3.96 -38.73 -17.62
CA TYR A 148 -3.99 -40.15 -17.99
C TYR A 148 -5.12 -40.84 -17.22
#